data_AF-A0A957WLN1-F1
#
_entry.id   AF-A0A957WLN1-F1
#
_cell.length_a   1.000
_cell.length_b   1.000
_cell.length_c   1.000
_cell.angle_alpha   90.00
_cell.angle_beta   90.00
_cell.angle_gamma   90.00
#
_symmetry.space_group_name_H-M   'P 1'
#
loop_
_entity.id
_entity.type
_entity.pdbx_description
1 polymer ?
#
loop_
_entity_poly.entity_id
_entity_poly.type
_entity_poly.pdbx_seq_one_letter_code
_entity_poly.pdbx_strand_id
1 'polypeptide(L)'
;MLYGGNVATKISASSDTSRLMTGQDYRDSLRKYKPTVYVNGQLIESVVDAPSLQPGINALAITYDFAHDPTKAPLMTAIQSASGKTVNRMVHINEAAGDLLNKLEAVRLLCQETGCAQRYLAHDALNGIGQVVARLDDAKGCTEHRARFAAYLRHVQDEDLTLGIAMTDAKGDRSKRPNQQLNQDVYVHIVERNGQGIVISGAKAIVTAAPYVHEFLVMPSRNMGEADADFAVCCAVPVDAPGITIVARPAGR
;
A
#
# COMPACT_ATOMS: atom_id res chain seq x y z
N MET A 1 6.75 -13.08 -57.37
CA MET A 1 5.39 -12.58 -57.10
C MET A 1 4.86 -13.33 -55.89
N LEU A 2 4.94 -12.72 -54.71
CA LEU A 2 3.83 -12.09 -53.96
C LEU A 2 3.21 -13.04 -52.93
N TYR A 3 3.82 -13.11 -51.76
CA TYR A 3 3.11 -13.35 -50.51
C TYR A 3 3.53 -12.27 -49.52
N GLY A 4 2.91 -11.09 -49.67
CA GLY A 4 2.94 -10.02 -48.68
C GLY A 4 1.85 -10.29 -47.64
N GLY A 5 2.20 -11.00 -46.57
CA GLY A 5 1.37 -11.13 -45.38
C GLY A 5 1.55 -9.88 -44.53
N ASN A 6 0.52 -9.04 -44.50
CA ASN A 6 0.44 -7.82 -43.73
C ASN A 6 0.58 -8.15 -42.23
N VAL A 7 1.76 -7.85 -41.65
CA VAL A 7 1.99 -8.00 -40.22
C VAL A 7 1.15 -6.96 -39.50
N ALA A 8 0.26 -7.44 -38.65
CA ALA A 8 -0.65 -6.68 -37.82
C ALA A 8 0.03 -5.47 -37.20
N THR A 9 -0.52 -4.29 -37.49
CA THR A 9 -0.31 -3.07 -36.74
C THR A 9 -0.70 -3.37 -35.28
N LYS A 10 0.29 -3.61 -34.42
CA LYS A 10 0.08 -3.56 -32.97
C LYS A 10 -0.41 -2.15 -32.68
N ILE A 11 -1.68 -2.03 -32.35
CA ILE A 11 -2.21 -0.84 -31.68
C ILE A 11 -1.43 -0.75 -30.37
N SER A 12 -0.37 0.06 -30.37
CA SER A 12 0.21 0.57 -29.15
C SER A 12 -0.88 1.44 -28.55
N ALA A 13 -1.69 0.86 -27.65
CA ALA A 13 -2.50 1.66 -26.76
C ALA A 13 -1.50 2.48 -25.94
N SER A 14 -1.31 3.75 -26.30
CA SER A 14 -0.59 4.68 -25.44
C SER A 14 -1.32 4.65 -24.11
N SER A 15 -0.65 4.18 -23.06
CA SER A 15 -1.18 4.23 -21.70
C SER A 15 -1.54 5.68 -21.41
N ASP A 16 -2.83 6.00 -21.28
CA ASP A 16 -3.25 7.34 -20.84
C ASP A 16 -2.84 7.50 -19.38
N THR A 17 -1.72 8.18 -19.16
CA THR A 17 -1.16 8.46 -17.83
C THR A 17 -1.60 9.82 -17.30
N SER A 18 -2.38 10.59 -18.06
CA SER A 18 -2.76 11.97 -17.71
C SER A 18 -3.54 12.09 -16.40
N ARG A 19 -4.10 10.98 -15.92
CA ARG A 19 -4.86 10.88 -14.67
C ARG A 19 -4.03 10.36 -13.48
N LEU A 20 -2.80 9.90 -13.71
CA LEU A 20 -1.90 9.44 -12.65
C LEU A 20 -1.18 10.63 -12.04
N MET A 21 -0.90 10.58 -10.74
CA MET A 21 -0.12 11.62 -10.08
C MET A 21 1.30 11.65 -10.66
N THR A 22 1.88 12.84 -10.82
CA THR A 22 3.33 13.02 -10.93
C THR A 22 3.98 12.93 -9.55
N GLY A 23 5.31 12.86 -9.50
CA GLY A 23 6.03 12.94 -8.22
C GLY A 23 5.80 14.28 -7.51
N GLN A 24 5.53 15.37 -8.25
CA GLN A 24 5.15 16.64 -7.66
C GLN A 24 3.73 16.60 -7.08
N ASP A 25 2.77 16.01 -7.82
CA ASP A 25 1.39 15.85 -7.33
C ASP A 25 1.34 14.99 -6.06
N TYR A 26 2.18 13.95 -5.96
CA TYR A 26 2.35 13.16 -4.74
C TYR A 26 2.87 14.01 -3.56
N ARG A 27 3.88 14.86 -3.78
CA ARG A 27 4.37 15.75 -2.71
C ARG A 27 3.26 16.71 -2.26
N ASP A 28 2.53 17.27 -3.22
CA ASP A 28 1.44 18.20 -2.92
C ASP A 28 0.23 17.50 -2.28
N SER A 29 -0.03 16.23 -2.60
CA SER A 29 -1.09 15.44 -1.96
C SER A 29 -0.83 15.22 -0.47
N LEU A 30 0.44 15.06 -0.05
CA LEU A 30 0.81 14.91 1.37
C LEU A 30 0.40 16.13 2.22
N ARG A 31 0.32 17.33 1.62
CA ARG A 31 -0.13 18.56 2.33
C ARG A 31 -1.58 18.49 2.81
N LYS A 32 -2.38 17.59 2.24
CA LYS A 32 -3.79 17.39 2.63
C LYS A 32 -3.92 16.69 3.97
N TYR A 33 -2.88 16.01 4.44
CA TYR A 33 -2.89 15.20 5.66
C TYR A 33 -2.14 15.88 6.81
N LYS A 34 -2.55 15.60 8.04
CA LYS A 34 -1.92 16.14 9.26
C LYS A 34 -1.52 15.04 10.26
N PRO A 35 -0.65 14.10 9.87
CA PRO A 35 -0.28 12.99 10.74
C PRO A 35 0.53 13.48 11.96
N THR A 36 0.31 12.87 13.11
CA THR A 36 1.13 13.12 14.30
C THR A 36 2.42 12.32 14.19
N VAL A 37 3.53 12.99 13.82
CA VAL A 37 4.83 12.34 13.59
C VAL A 37 5.88 12.89 14.55
N TYR A 38 6.57 11.99 15.24
CA TYR A 38 7.76 12.31 16.03
C TYR A 38 9.01 11.70 15.38
N VAL A 39 10.06 12.50 15.22
CA VAL A 39 11.39 12.03 14.81
C VAL A 39 12.38 12.42 15.89
N ASN A 40 13.07 11.43 16.47
CA ASN A 40 14.02 11.64 17.58
C ASN A 40 13.43 12.48 18.74
N GLY A 41 12.17 12.22 19.08
CA GLY A 41 11.46 12.92 20.17
C GLY A 41 10.97 14.33 19.81
N GLN A 42 11.19 14.82 18.59
CA GLN A 42 10.68 16.11 18.12
C GLN A 42 9.43 15.91 17.26
N LEU A 43 8.38 16.68 17.54
CA LEU A 43 7.17 16.72 16.72
C LEU A 43 7.50 17.37 15.37
N ILE A 44 7.07 16.75 14.28
CA ILE A 44 7.23 17.27 12.92
C ILE A 44 5.98 18.07 12.55
N GLU A 45 6.14 19.38 12.33
CA GLU A 45 5.03 20.28 11.98
C GLU A 45 4.51 20.05 10.56
N SER A 46 5.42 19.84 9.60
CA SER A 46 5.09 19.53 8.21
C SER A 46 5.93 18.36 7.73
N VAL A 47 5.30 17.21 7.48
CA VAL A 47 5.97 16.02 6.95
C VAL A 47 6.63 16.31 5.60
N VAL A 48 5.90 16.96 4.71
CA VAL A 48 6.35 17.21 3.33
C VAL A 48 7.46 18.25 3.26
N ASP A 49 7.58 19.15 4.24
CA ASP A 49 8.62 20.18 4.25
C ASP A 49 9.80 19.81 5.17
N ALA A 50 9.68 18.75 5.98
CA ALA A 50 10.72 18.31 6.89
C ALA A 50 11.97 17.83 6.15
N PRO A 51 13.15 18.46 6.33
CA PRO A 51 14.39 18.06 5.65
C PRO A 51 14.78 16.61 5.93
N SER A 52 14.50 16.11 7.14
CA SER A 52 14.81 14.75 7.57
C SER A 52 14.00 13.66 6.86
N LEU A 53 12.85 14.02 6.26
CA LEU A 53 11.97 13.10 5.55
C LEU A 53 12.09 13.20 4.01
N GLN A 54 12.74 14.26 3.50
CA GLN A 54 12.89 14.49 2.06
C GLN A 54 13.50 13.32 1.29
N PRO A 55 14.55 12.62 1.77
CA PRO A 55 15.11 11.50 1.02
C PRO A 55 14.07 10.40 0.75
N GLY A 56 13.25 10.08 1.75
CA GLY A 56 12.18 9.07 1.64
C GLY A 56 11.05 9.53 0.72
N ILE A 57 10.60 10.78 0.86
CA ILE A 57 9.57 11.37 0.00
C ILE A 57 10.03 11.39 -1.46
N ASN A 58 11.29 11.76 -1.72
CA ASN A 58 11.85 11.80 -3.07
C ASN A 58 11.99 10.41 -3.68
N ALA A 59 12.41 9.41 -2.90
CA ALA A 59 12.45 8.02 -3.36
C ALA A 59 11.06 7.52 -3.78
N LEU A 60 10.02 7.86 -3.00
CA LEU A 60 8.65 7.46 -3.31
C LEU A 60 8.08 8.21 -4.51
N ALA A 61 8.40 9.49 -4.67
CA ALA A 61 8.00 10.32 -5.81
C ALA A 61 8.48 9.76 -7.16
N ILE A 62 9.66 9.13 -7.21
CA ILE A 62 10.19 8.49 -8.43
C ILE A 62 9.24 7.40 -8.96
N THR A 63 8.49 6.72 -8.08
CA THR A 63 7.49 5.72 -8.50
C THR A 63 6.34 6.32 -9.31
N TYR A 64 6.04 7.59 -9.09
CA TYR A 64 5.05 8.36 -9.83
C TYR A 64 5.68 8.91 -11.13
N ASP A 65 6.84 9.54 -11.06
CA ASP A 65 7.53 10.12 -12.22
C ASP A 65 7.85 9.07 -13.31
N PHE A 66 8.27 7.87 -12.90
CA PHE A 66 8.55 6.77 -13.83
C PHE A 66 7.30 6.26 -14.56
N ALA A 67 6.09 6.49 -14.03
CA ALA A 67 4.86 6.19 -14.75
C ALA A 67 4.62 7.13 -15.94
N HIS A 68 5.21 8.33 -15.93
CA HIS A 68 5.08 9.33 -16.99
C HIS A 68 6.24 9.35 -17.97
N ASP A 69 7.38 8.74 -17.65
CA ASP A 69 8.50 8.57 -18.58
C ASP A 69 8.10 7.60 -19.71
N PRO A 70 8.03 8.02 -20.98
CA PRO A 70 7.57 7.17 -22.09
C PRO A 70 8.37 5.89 -22.26
N THR A 71 9.65 5.87 -21.85
CA THR A 71 10.52 4.70 -21.93
C THR A 71 10.27 3.69 -20.82
N LYS A 72 9.68 4.13 -19.70
CA LYS A 72 9.42 3.31 -18.50
C LYS A 72 7.93 3.02 -18.31
N ALA A 73 7.04 3.88 -18.77
CA ALA A 73 5.59 3.81 -18.62
C ALA A 73 4.98 2.43 -18.99
N PRO A 74 5.42 1.73 -20.06
CA PRO A 74 4.90 0.39 -20.37
C PRO A 74 5.15 -0.63 -19.25
N LEU A 75 6.24 -0.47 -18.52
CA LEU A 75 6.60 -1.30 -17.37
C LEU A 75 6.01 -0.75 -16.06
N MET A 76 5.84 0.56 -15.94
CA MET A 76 5.44 1.22 -14.69
C MET A 76 3.93 1.35 -14.53
N THR A 77 3.16 1.09 -15.59
CA THR A 77 1.69 1.13 -15.59
C THR A 77 1.12 -0.21 -16.06
N ALA A 78 -0.16 -0.42 -15.79
CA ALA A 78 -0.92 -1.58 -16.24
C ALA A 78 -2.39 -1.20 -16.45
N ILE A 79 -3.14 -1.95 -17.26
CA ILE A 79 -4.59 -1.78 -17.38
C ILE A 79 -5.25 -2.72 -16.37
N GLN A 80 -5.97 -2.17 -15.40
CA GLN A 80 -6.75 -3.00 -14.47
C GLN A 80 -8.04 -3.46 -15.18
N SER A 81 -8.19 -4.76 -15.45
CA SER A 81 -9.32 -5.25 -16.25
C SER A 81 -10.69 -4.94 -15.65
N ALA A 82 -10.80 -4.92 -14.32
CA ALA A 82 -12.06 -4.63 -13.63
C ALA A 82 -12.59 -3.21 -13.86
N SER A 83 -11.72 -2.24 -14.14
CA SER A 83 -12.09 -0.83 -14.38
C SER A 83 -11.84 -0.37 -15.81
N GLY A 84 -11.00 -1.10 -16.56
CA GLY A 84 -10.51 -0.69 -17.88
C GLY A 84 -9.56 0.50 -17.85
N LYS A 85 -9.15 0.97 -16.67
CA LYS A 85 -8.30 2.15 -16.50
C LYS A 85 -6.82 1.75 -16.46
N THR A 86 -5.97 2.62 -16.99
CA THR A 86 -4.53 2.62 -16.69
C THR A 86 -4.33 2.97 -15.21
N VAL A 87 -3.56 2.15 -14.50
CA VAL A 87 -3.18 2.38 -13.09
C VAL A 87 -1.66 2.27 -12.94
N ASN A 88 -1.11 2.87 -11.88
CA ASN A 88 0.28 2.65 -11.51
C ASN A 88 0.48 1.17 -11.15
N ARG A 89 1.55 0.54 -11.65
CA ARG A 89 1.82 -0.88 -11.41
C ARG A 89 1.97 -1.19 -9.92
N MET A 90 2.36 -0.23 -9.10
CA MET A 90 2.48 -0.40 -7.64
C MET A 90 1.14 -0.63 -6.93
N VAL A 91 -0.01 -0.41 -7.60
CA VAL A 91 -1.36 -0.65 -7.06
C VAL A 91 -2.23 -1.55 -7.96
N HIS A 92 -1.60 -2.25 -8.91
CA HIS A 92 -2.26 -3.17 -9.83
C HIS A 92 -2.47 -4.56 -9.20
N ILE A 93 -3.61 -5.22 -9.51
CA ILE A 93 -3.83 -6.63 -9.19
C ILE A 93 -3.34 -7.50 -10.34
N ASN A 94 -2.47 -8.47 -10.06
CA ASN A 94 -1.95 -9.39 -11.06
C ASN A 94 -3.07 -10.31 -11.55
N GLU A 95 -3.24 -10.37 -12.87
CA GLU A 95 -4.24 -11.21 -13.54
C GLU A 95 -3.57 -12.34 -14.35
N ALA A 96 -2.26 -12.24 -14.57
CA ALA A 96 -1.45 -13.30 -15.18
C ALA A 96 -0.03 -13.34 -14.60
N ALA A 97 0.69 -14.45 -14.88
CA ALA A 97 2.10 -14.60 -14.50
C ALA A 97 3.00 -13.47 -15.08
N GLY A 98 2.64 -12.95 -16.26
CA GLY A 98 3.34 -11.81 -16.86
C GLY A 98 3.30 -10.55 -15.99
N ASP A 99 2.25 -10.32 -15.21
CA ASP A 99 2.16 -9.15 -14.32
C ASP A 99 3.16 -9.24 -13.17
N LEU A 100 3.39 -10.44 -12.64
CA LEU A 100 4.40 -10.69 -11.61
C LEU A 100 5.81 -10.42 -12.14
N LEU A 101 6.11 -10.85 -13.36
CA LEU A 101 7.39 -10.58 -14.02
C LEU A 101 7.58 -9.08 -14.28
N ASN A 102 6.53 -8.41 -14.78
CA ASN A 102 6.57 -6.97 -14.98
C ASN A 102 6.74 -6.21 -13.66
N LYS A 103 6.10 -6.67 -12.57
CA LYS A 103 6.30 -6.09 -11.23
C LYS A 103 7.74 -6.28 -10.76
N LEU A 104 8.33 -7.46 -10.94
CA LEU A 104 9.73 -7.71 -10.61
C LEU A 104 10.66 -6.74 -11.34
N GLU A 105 10.49 -6.58 -12.65
CA GLU A 105 11.32 -5.67 -13.46
C GLU A 105 11.09 -4.20 -13.10
N ALA A 106 9.84 -3.79 -12.83
CA ALA A 106 9.53 -2.42 -12.37
C ALA A 106 10.19 -2.12 -11.02
N VAL A 107 10.14 -3.07 -10.08
CA VAL A 107 10.83 -2.96 -8.78
C VAL A 107 12.35 -2.89 -8.97
N ARG A 108 12.93 -3.73 -9.84
CA ARG A 108 14.36 -3.68 -10.14
C ARG A 108 14.78 -2.30 -10.63
N LEU A 109 14.05 -1.73 -11.59
CA LEU A 109 14.31 -0.41 -12.15
C LEU A 109 14.22 0.70 -11.09
N LEU A 110 13.19 0.66 -10.25
CA LEU A 110 13.02 1.63 -9.17
C LEU A 110 14.14 1.53 -8.12
N CYS A 111 14.52 0.30 -7.74
CA CYS A 111 15.54 0.08 -6.73
C CYS A 111 16.95 0.47 -7.21
N GLN A 112 17.21 0.44 -8.51
CA GLN A 112 18.45 0.95 -9.09
C GLN A 112 18.60 2.47 -8.88
N GLU A 113 17.50 3.21 -8.86
CA GLU A 113 17.48 4.66 -8.67
C GLU A 113 17.40 5.06 -7.18
N THR A 114 16.59 4.33 -6.40
CA THR A 114 16.15 4.78 -5.06
C THR A 114 16.67 3.93 -3.90
N GLY A 115 17.26 2.77 -4.17
CA GLY A 115 17.44 1.74 -3.15
C GLY A 115 16.10 1.09 -2.81
N CYS A 116 15.50 1.41 -1.66
CA CYS A 116 14.17 0.89 -1.31
C CYS A 116 13.09 1.83 -1.83
N ALA A 117 12.37 1.43 -2.87
CA ALA A 117 11.32 2.24 -3.49
C ALA A 117 9.98 2.28 -2.71
N GLN A 118 9.85 1.51 -1.62
CA GLN A 118 8.79 1.54 -0.60
C GLN A 118 7.36 1.19 -1.10
N ARG A 119 6.86 1.84 -2.15
CA ARG A 119 5.50 1.75 -2.68
C ARG A 119 5.13 0.37 -3.22
N TYR A 120 6.09 -0.43 -3.66
CA TYR A 120 5.83 -1.79 -4.17
C TYR A 120 5.23 -2.73 -3.10
N LEU A 121 5.33 -2.39 -1.82
CA LEU A 121 4.67 -3.12 -0.74
C LEU A 121 3.14 -3.05 -0.86
N ALA A 122 2.59 -1.97 -1.41
CA ALA A 122 1.16 -1.83 -1.69
C ALA A 122 0.69 -2.89 -2.69
N HIS A 123 1.45 -3.12 -3.76
CA HIS A 123 1.16 -4.16 -4.74
C HIS A 123 1.04 -5.53 -4.06
N ASP A 124 2.02 -5.89 -3.23
CA ASP A 124 2.05 -7.18 -2.53
C ASP A 124 0.88 -7.34 -1.57
N ALA A 125 0.59 -6.31 -0.78
CA ALA A 125 -0.53 -6.31 0.16
C ALA A 125 -1.88 -6.42 -0.55
N LEU A 126 -2.13 -5.61 -1.57
CA LEU A 126 -3.41 -5.62 -2.31
C LEU A 126 -3.65 -6.96 -3.01
N ASN A 127 -2.61 -7.55 -3.62
CA ASN A 127 -2.73 -8.88 -4.24
C ASN A 127 -2.99 -9.98 -3.20
N GLY A 128 -2.31 -9.93 -2.05
CA GLY A 128 -2.55 -10.86 -0.94
C GLY A 128 -3.98 -10.75 -0.39
N ILE A 129 -4.44 -9.52 -0.12
CA ILE A 129 -5.80 -9.26 0.35
C ILE A 129 -6.83 -9.75 -0.68
N GLY A 130 -6.63 -9.45 -1.96
CA GLY A 130 -7.53 -9.88 -3.04
C GLY A 130 -7.74 -11.40 -3.07
N GLN A 131 -6.70 -12.19 -2.83
CA GLN A 131 -6.83 -13.65 -2.71
C GLN A 131 -7.48 -14.10 -1.40
N VAL A 132 -7.23 -13.40 -0.29
CA VAL A 132 -7.78 -13.76 1.02
C VAL A 132 -9.27 -13.47 1.10
N VAL A 133 -9.70 -12.26 0.71
CA VAL A 133 -11.13 -11.91 0.69
C VAL A 133 -11.90 -12.84 -0.21
N ALA A 134 -11.26 -13.30 -1.28
CA ALA A 134 -11.83 -14.26 -2.18
C ALA A 134 -12.18 -15.59 -1.50
N ARG A 135 -11.18 -16.19 -0.84
CA ARG A 135 -11.35 -17.45 -0.11
C ARG A 135 -12.30 -17.33 1.07
N LEU A 136 -12.29 -16.18 1.77
CA LEU A 136 -13.18 -15.93 2.90
C LEU A 136 -14.65 -15.90 2.47
N ASP A 137 -14.95 -15.20 1.39
CA ASP A 137 -16.29 -15.10 0.83
C ASP A 137 -16.78 -16.47 0.31
N ASP A 138 -15.93 -17.21 -0.40
CA ASP A 138 -16.26 -18.55 -0.91
C ASP A 138 -16.56 -19.53 0.25
N ALA A 139 -15.76 -19.49 1.32
CA ALA A 139 -15.96 -20.33 2.51
C ALA A 139 -17.21 -19.97 3.31
N LYS A 140 -17.65 -18.70 3.27
CA LYS A 140 -18.83 -18.20 3.97
C LYS A 140 -20.10 -18.20 3.12
N GLY A 141 -19.98 -18.46 1.81
CA GLY A 141 -21.09 -18.36 0.88
C GLY A 141 -21.63 -16.93 0.72
N CYS A 142 -20.76 -15.92 0.80
CA CYS A 142 -21.14 -14.51 0.65
C CYS A 142 -20.21 -13.77 -0.33
N THR A 143 -20.41 -12.47 -0.51
CA THR A 143 -19.60 -11.62 -1.43
C THR A 143 -19.14 -10.31 -0.77
N GLU A 144 -19.30 -10.22 0.55
CA GLU A 144 -19.14 -8.98 1.31
C GLU A 144 -17.69 -8.48 1.29
N HIS A 145 -16.71 -9.36 1.48
CA HIS A 145 -15.31 -8.95 1.62
C HIS A 145 -14.74 -8.55 0.25
N ARG A 146 -15.11 -9.28 -0.82
CA ARG A 146 -14.77 -8.93 -2.20
C ARG A 146 -15.37 -7.57 -2.59
N ALA A 147 -16.63 -7.30 -2.23
CA ALA A 147 -17.28 -6.02 -2.53
C ALA A 147 -16.58 -4.84 -1.83
N ARG A 148 -16.28 -4.98 -0.53
CA ARG A 148 -15.53 -3.97 0.25
C ARG A 148 -14.12 -3.75 -0.32
N PHE A 149 -13.41 -4.84 -0.63
CA PHE A 149 -12.08 -4.75 -1.22
C PHE A 149 -12.10 -4.09 -2.61
N ALA A 150 -13.07 -4.43 -3.46
CA ALA A 150 -13.18 -3.84 -4.79
C ALA A 150 -13.48 -2.33 -4.74
N ALA A 151 -14.32 -1.89 -3.78
CA ALA A 151 -14.58 -0.48 -3.53
C ALA A 151 -13.30 0.24 -3.06
N TYR A 152 -12.57 -0.35 -2.12
CA TYR A 152 -11.32 0.20 -1.62
C TYR A 152 -10.21 0.25 -2.68
N LEU A 153 -10.04 -0.82 -3.47
CA LEU A 153 -9.08 -0.87 -4.56
C LEU A 153 -9.35 0.22 -5.59
N ARG A 154 -10.63 0.47 -5.93
CA ARG A 154 -11.02 1.54 -6.83
C ARG A 154 -10.65 2.91 -6.28
N HIS A 155 -10.89 3.17 -5.00
CA HIS A 155 -10.46 4.39 -4.31
C HIS A 155 -8.94 4.59 -4.43
N VAL A 156 -8.16 3.57 -4.05
CA VAL A 156 -6.69 3.61 -4.13
C VAL A 156 -6.18 3.85 -5.55
N GLN A 157 -6.79 3.22 -6.55
CA GLN A 157 -6.38 3.32 -7.95
C GLN A 157 -6.81 4.64 -8.60
N ASP A 158 -8.02 5.12 -8.29
CA ASP A 158 -8.57 6.36 -8.84
C ASP A 158 -7.87 7.60 -8.27
N GLU A 159 -7.39 7.52 -7.02
CA GLU A 159 -6.60 8.58 -6.37
C GLU A 159 -5.08 8.34 -6.41
N ASP A 160 -4.62 7.25 -7.05
CA ASP A 160 -3.20 6.88 -7.19
C ASP A 160 -2.43 6.90 -5.84
N LEU A 161 -3.04 6.33 -4.79
CA LEU A 161 -2.54 6.45 -3.43
C LEU A 161 -1.23 5.68 -3.19
N THR A 162 -0.51 6.12 -2.17
CA THR A 162 0.60 5.41 -1.52
C THR A 162 0.12 4.88 -0.18
N LEU A 163 0.35 3.59 0.08
CA LEU A 163 -0.14 2.88 1.26
C LEU A 163 1.02 2.42 2.15
N GLY A 164 0.93 2.71 3.45
CA GLY A 164 1.82 2.17 4.48
C GLY A 164 1.38 0.77 4.91
N ILE A 165 2.22 -0.23 4.74
CA ILE A 165 1.87 -1.62 5.05
C ILE A 165 2.15 -1.92 6.52
N ALA A 166 1.09 -1.80 7.32
CA ALA A 166 1.11 -1.91 8.77
C ALA A 166 0.79 -3.35 9.21
N MET A 167 1.69 -4.28 8.86
CA MET A 167 1.53 -5.70 9.15
C MET A 167 2.21 -6.11 10.46
N THR A 168 3.50 -5.84 10.61
CA THR A 168 4.32 -6.32 11.74
C THR A 168 3.93 -5.62 13.05
N ASP A 169 3.42 -6.38 14.01
CA ASP A 169 3.16 -5.89 15.37
C ASP A 169 4.46 -5.72 16.19
N ALA A 170 4.39 -5.01 17.33
CA ALA A 170 5.50 -4.91 18.28
C ALA A 170 5.87 -6.25 18.96
N LYS A 171 4.92 -7.19 19.01
CA LYS A 171 5.04 -8.62 19.38
C LYS A 171 5.35 -8.98 20.84
N GLY A 172 5.79 -8.05 21.69
CA GLY A 172 5.94 -8.31 23.13
C GLY A 172 6.83 -9.51 23.45
N ASP A 173 6.35 -10.47 24.24
CA ASP A 173 7.05 -11.74 24.45
C ASP A 173 6.84 -12.67 23.24
N ARG A 174 7.93 -12.95 22.51
CA ARG A 174 7.89 -13.70 21.24
C ARG A 174 7.52 -15.17 21.44
N SER A 175 7.64 -15.70 22.67
CA SER A 175 7.24 -17.06 23.03
C SER A 175 5.72 -17.21 23.20
N LYS A 176 4.98 -16.10 23.31
CA LYS A 176 3.55 -16.07 23.57
C LYS A 176 2.73 -15.70 22.34
N ARG A 177 1.48 -16.18 22.30
CA ARG A 177 0.48 -15.74 21.32
C ARG A 177 -0.06 -14.34 21.66
N PRO A 178 -0.71 -13.64 20.72
CA PRO A 178 -1.30 -12.32 20.98
C PRO A 178 -2.19 -12.31 22.22
N ASN A 179 -3.14 -13.25 22.31
CA ASN A 179 -4.07 -13.35 23.45
C ASN A 179 -3.40 -13.67 24.81
N GLN A 180 -2.13 -14.09 24.79
CA GLN A 180 -1.37 -14.48 25.99
C GLN A 180 -0.40 -13.39 26.45
N GLN A 181 -0.31 -12.26 25.75
CA GLN A 181 0.58 -11.17 26.14
C GLN A 181 0.12 -10.53 27.45
N LEU A 182 1.06 -10.10 28.29
CA LEU A 182 0.71 -9.34 29.49
C LEU A 182 0.07 -7.99 29.12
N ASN A 183 0.62 -7.33 28.11
CA ASN A 183 0.05 -6.16 27.48
C ASN A 183 -0.44 -6.54 26.08
N GLN A 184 -1.75 -6.49 25.85
CA GLN A 184 -2.36 -6.86 24.57
C GLN A 184 -2.03 -5.85 23.45
N ASP A 185 -1.73 -4.58 23.77
CA ASP A 185 -1.40 -3.52 22.78
C ASP A 185 -0.09 -3.77 22.03
N VAL A 186 0.72 -4.75 22.43
CA VAL A 186 1.87 -5.17 21.62
C VAL A 186 1.46 -5.84 20.31
N TYR A 187 0.17 -6.12 20.14
CA TYR A 187 -0.50 -6.45 18.88
C TYR A 187 -1.70 -5.54 18.64
N VAL A 188 -1.93 -5.17 17.39
CA VAL A 188 -3.16 -4.45 17.04
C VAL A 188 -4.36 -5.40 17.18
N HIS A 189 -5.38 -4.95 17.91
CA HIS A 189 -6.59 -5.70 18.18
C HIS A 189 -7.81 -4.79 18.30
N ILE A 190 -8.98 -5.41 18.22
CA ILE A 190 -10.26 -4.72 18.33
C ILE A 190 -10.62 -4.60 19.81
N VAL A 191 -10.87 -3.36 20.26
CA VAL A 191 -11.26 -3.03 21.64
C VAL A 191 -12.75 -2.70 21.77
N GLU A 192 -13.41 -2.36 20.66
CA GLU A 192 -14.84 -2.07 20.63
C GLU A 192 -15.47 -2.47 19.29
N ARG A 193 -16.74 -2.90 19.33
CA ARG A 193 -17.60 -3.14 18.17
C ARG A 193 -18.93 -2.44 18.40
N ASN A 194 -19.34 -1.58 17.48
CA ASN A 194 -20.61 -0.88 17.55
C ASN A 194 -21.26 -0.76 16.16
N GLY A 195 -22.43 -0.14 16.08
CA GLY A 195 -23.18 0.00 14.83
C GLY A 195 -22.48 0.83 13.74
N GLN A 196 -21.45 1.61 14.08
CA GLN A 196 -20.68 2.42 13.13
C GLN A 196 -19.40 1.69 12.65
N GLY A 197 -18.91 0.70 13.39
CA GLY A 197 -17.73 -0.06 13.01
C GLY A 197 -16.97 -0.65 14.20
N ILE A 198 -15.65 -0.63 14.10
CA ILE A 198 -14.72 -1.17 15.10
C ILE A 198 -13.77 -0.07 15.59
N VAL A 199 -13.34 -0.17 16.85
CA VAL A 199 -12.22 0.62 17.39
C VAL A 199 -11.06 -0.34 17.59
N ILE A 200 -9.87 0.06 17.12
CA ILE A 200 -8.64 -0.73 17.24
C ILE A 200 -7.61 -0.02 18.13
N SER A 201 -6.85 -0.82 18.89
CA SER A 201 -5.72 -0.35 19.69
C SER A 201 -4.51 -1.25 19.47
N GLY A 202 -3.31 -0.71 19.65
CA GLY A 202 -2.06 -1.46 19.64
C GLY A 202 -0.96 -0.79 18.79
N ALA A 203 0.15 -1.50 18.62
CA ALA A 203 1.34 -0.98 17.95
C ALA A 203 1.81 -1.83 16.76
N LYS A 204 1.94 -1.19 15.60
CA LYS A 204 2.68 -1.72 14.45
C LYS A 204 4.10 -1.19 14.47
N ALA A 205 5.07 -2.08 14.36
CA ALA A 205 6.48 -1.76 14.32
C ALA A 205 6.96 -1.67 12.87
N ILE A 206 8.01 -0.86 12.63
CA ILE A 206 8.80 -0.82 11.40
C ILE A 206 7.98 -0.66 10.12
N VAL A 207 6.91 0.14 10.16
CA VAL A 207 6.10 0.45 8.97
C VAL A 207 6.92 1.36 8.05
N THR A 208 7.41 0.79 6.94
CA THR A 208 8.18 1.51 5.93
C THR A 208 7.39 2.71 5.41
N ALA A 209 8.05 3.86 5.26
CA ALA A 209 7.49 5.11 4.77
C ALA A 209 6.38 5.74 5.62
N ALA A 210 6.07 5.20 6.82
CA ALA A 210 4.88 5.58 7.59
C ALA A 210 4.57 7.09 7.69
N PRO A 211 5.56 8.00 7.89
CA PRO A 211 5.25 9.42 7.98
C PRO A 211 4.64 10.03 6.72
N TYR A 212 4.91 9.49 5.54
CA TYR A 212 4.65 10.13 4.24
C TYR A 212 3.86 9.22 3.27
N VAL A 213 2.88 8.50 3.81
CA VAL A 213 1.86 7.74 3.04
C VAL A 213 0.50 8.42 3.15
N HIS A 214 -0.47 8.01 2.33
CA HIS A 214 -1.84 8.53 2.39
C HIS A 214 -2.68 7.78 3.42
N GLU A 215 -2.53 6.45 3.45
CA GLU A 215 -3.27 5.55 4.33
C GLU A 215 -2.39 4.40 4.81
N PHE A 216 -2.79 3.77 5.92
CA PHE A 216 -2.24 2.50 6.39
C PHE A 216 -3.16 1.34 6.04
N LEU A 217 -2.58 0.27 5.50
CA LEU A 217 -3.19 -1.05 5.45
C LEU A 217 -2.77 -1.87 6.66
N VAL A 218 -3.66 -1.95 7.66
CA VAL A 218 -3.48 -2.73 8.88
C VAL A 218 -3.82 -4.18 8.59
N MET A 219 -2.92 -5.10 8.96
CA MET A 219 -3.09 -6.55 8.75
C MET A 219 -2.50 -7.34 9.93
N PRO A 220 -2.97 -8.58 10.19
CA PRO A 220 -2.37 -9.44 11.21
C PRO A 220 -0.96 -9.89 10.80
N SER A 221 -0.05 -10.03 11.77
CA SER A 221 1.37 -10.38 11.51
C SER A 221 1.70 -11.88 11.55
N ARG A 222 0.71 -12.75 11.83
CA ARG A 222 0.89 -14.20 11.97
C ARG A 222 -0.44 -14.94 11.83
N ASN A 223 -0.37 -16.26 11.79
CA ASN A 223 -1.56 -17.11 11.87
C ASN A 223 -2.26 -16.94 13.23
N MET A 224 -3.53 -16.53 13.19
CA MET A 224 -4.38 -16.30 14.35
C MET A 224 -5.27 -17.52 14.59
N GLY A 225 -5.37 -17.97 15.84
CA GLY A 225 -6.32 -19.02 16.23
C GLY A 225 -7.65 -18.45 16.71
N GLU A 226 -8.60 -19.29 17.09
CA GLU A 226 -9.90 -18.84 17.62
C GLU A 226 -9.75 -17.91 18.83
N ALA A 227 -8.83 -18.22 19.74
CA ALA A 227 -8.54 -17.38 20.90
C ALA A 227 -7.89 -16.02 20.54
N ASP A 228 -7.42 -15.84 19.30
CA ASP A 228 -6.84 -14.60 18.80
C ASP A 228 -7.85 -13.82 17.91
N ALA A 229 -9.16 -14.11 17.98
CA ALA A 229 -10.17 -13.55 17.07
C ALA A 229 -10.16 -12.01 17.01
N ASP A 230 -9.95 -11.32 18.13
CA ASP A 230 -9.91 -9.85 18.17
C ASP A 230 -8.63 -9.26 17.55
N PHE A 231 -7.59 -10.08 17.34
CA PHE A 231 -6.34 -9.72 16.66
C PHE A 231 -6.38 -9.98 15.14
N ALA A 232 -7.40 -10.70 14.67
CA ALA A 232 -7.60 -11.02 13.25
C ALA A 232 -8.29 -9.86 12.51
N VAL A 233 -7.67 -8.68 12.51
CA VAL A 233 -8.21 -7.46 11.90
C VAL A 233 -7.43 -7.03 10.66
N CYS A 234 -8.13 -6.76 9.58
CA CYS A 234 -7.60 -6.20 8.35
C CYS A 234 -8.45 -4.99 7.91
N CYS A 235 -7.87 -3.79 7.87
CA CYS A 235 -8.58 -2.57 7.52
C CYS A 235 -7.64 -1.50 6.95
N ALA A 236 -8.21 -0.52 6.26
CA ALA A 236 -7.52 0.70 5.84
C ALA A 236 -7.85 1.85 6.80
N VAL A 237 -6.87 2.70 7.11
CA VAL A 237 -7.08 3.93 7.90
C VAL A 237 -6.26 5.09 7.30
N PRO A 238 -6.80 6.32 7.20
CA PRO A 238 -6.01 7.49 6.83
C PRO A 238 -4.79 7.68 7.74
N VAL A 239 -3.69 8.19 7.19
CA VAL A 239 -2.42 8.37 7.93
C VAL A 239 -2.56 9.30 9.14
N ASP A 240 -3.53 10.21 9.09
CA ASP A 240 -3.84 11.22 10.10
C ASP A 240 -5.15 10.94 10.85
N ALA A 241 -5.66 9.71 10.78
CA ALA A 241 -6.84 9.33 11.54
C ALA A 241 -6.62 9.58 13.05
N PRO A 242 -7.64 10.08 13.78
CA PRO A 242 -7.50 10.36 15.21
C PRO A 242 -7.01 9.15 16.01
N GLY A 243 -6.04 9.36 16.90
CA GLY A 243 -5.43 8.32 17.73
C GLY A 243 -4.16 7.69 17.14
N ILE A 244 -3.82 7.97 15.87
CA ILE A 244 -2.56 7.51 15.27
C ILE A 244 -1.41 8.42 15.71
N THR A 245 -0.34 7.81 16.24
CA THR A 245 0.95 8.47 16.48
C THR A 245 2.06 7.68 15.80
N ILE A 246 2.87 8.36 15.01
CA ILE A 246 3.99 7.76 14.27
C ILE A 246 5.28 8.16 14.96
N VAL A 247 6.02 7.18 15.48
CA VAL A 247 7.35 7.40 16.05
C VAL A 247 8.39 6.85 15.07
N ALA A 248 9.14 7.77 14.45
CA ALA A 248 10.12 7.46 13.43
C ALA A 248 11.55 7.80 13.89
N ARG A 249 12.51 7.24 13.16
CA ARG A 249 13.94 7.54 13.29
C ARG A 249 14.46 8.08 11.96
N PRO A 250 15.55 8.86 11.95
CA PRO A 250 16.24 9.21 10.71
C PRO A 250 16.59 7.96 9.90
N ALA A 251 16.52 8.10 8.58
CA ALA A 251 17.04 7.06 7.69
C ALA A 251 18.50 6.78 8.05
N GLY A 252 18.87 5.49 8.09
CA GLY A 252 20.27 5.10 8.26
C GLY A 252 21.07 5.59 7.05
N ARG A 253 22.24 6.18 7.31
CA ARG A 253 23.23 6.46 6.26
C ARG A 253 23.84 5.17 5.76
#